data_AF-F8PFF7-F1
#
_entry.id   AF-F8PFF7-F1
#
_cell.length_a   1.000
_cell.length_b   1.000
_cell.length_c   1.000
_cell.angle_alpha   90.00
_cell.angle_beta   90.00
_cell.angle_gamma   90.00
#
_symmetry.space_group_name_H-M   'P 1'
#
loop_
_entity.id
_entity.type
_entity.pdbx_description
1 polymer ?
#
loop_
_entity_poly.entity_id
_entity_poly.type
_entity_poly.pdbx_seq_one_letter_code
_entity_poly.pdbx_strand_id
1 'polypeptide(L)'
;MVFFCTSLPEYIRSSLQPKLLAAFENNELLTEKPGQHDEDDIFEVLHFFWYNCHCTRGDDTPTEILPLMLEREDGCCTNYSQMIPYLSKEIKDHNTIYQTIKVVFADLFHWIHDVIELQLPEEYELLAEVASILPGNNSSPIFPFLSLVINLNVSTKGH
;
A
#
# COMPACT_ATOMS: atom_id res chain seq x y z
N MET A 1 11.42 13.00 -14.05
CA MET A 1 11.45 12.12 -12.87
C MET A 1 12.66 11.21 -12.99
N VAL A 2 13.69 11.39 -12.17
CA VAL A 2 14.94 10.60 -12.26
C VAL A 2 14.95 9.62 -11.09
N PHE A 3 14.86 8.32 -11.39
CA PHE A 3 15.02 7.27 -10.38
C PHE A 3 16.50 7.10 -10.05
N PHE A 4 16.90 7.53 -8.85
CA PHE A 4 18.26 7.33 -8.33
C PHE A 4 18.33 6.03 -7.54
N CYS A 5 18.32 4.89 -8.23
CA CYS A 5 18.89 3.66 -7.70
C CYS A 5 19.90 3.13 -8.71
N THR A 6 21.19 3.36 -8.45
CA THR A 6 22.28 2.96 -9.36
C THR A 6 22.41 1.44 -9.48
N SER A 7 21.91 0.71 -8.49
CA SER A 7 21.89 -0.76 -8.47
C SER A 7 20.74 -1.36 -9.27
N LEU A 8 19.78 -0.53 -9.72
CA LEU A 8 18.63 -1.00 -10.49
C LEU A 8 19.07 -1.40 -11.91
N PRO A 9 18.68 -2.58 -12.41
CA PRO A 9 18.96 -3.00 -13.77
C PRO A 9 18.45 -2.01 -14.82
N GLU A 10 19.24 -1.78 -15.87
CA GLU A 10 18.94 -0.76 -16.89
C GLU A 10 17.57 -0.97 -17.55
N TYR A 11 17.21 -2.22 -17.81
CA TYR A 11 15.93 -2.55 -18.45
C TYR A 11 14.73 -2.19 -17.57
N ILE A 12 14.84 -2.34 -16.24
CA ILE A 12 13.80 -1.89 -15.30
C ILE A 12 13.80 -0.38 -15.29
N ARG A 13 14.96 0.25 -15.07
CA ARG A 13 15.12 1.70 -14.94
C ARG A 13 14.56 2.49 -16.12
N SER A 14 14.93 2.10 -17.35
CA SER A 14 14.48 2.73 -18.58
C SER A 14 12.97 2.59 -18.82
N SER A 15 12.36 1.55 -18.26
CA SER A 15 10.91 1.32 -18.38
C SER A 15 10.06 2.06 -17.35
N LEU A 16 10.62 2.56 -16.23
CA LEU A 16 9.81 3.07 -15.12
C LEU A 16 8.94 4.28 -15.48
N GLN A 17 9.48 5.26 -16.19
CA GLN A 17 8.70 6.45 -16.59
C GLN A 17 7.53 6.12 -17.52
N PRO A 18 7.72 5.41 -18.66
CA PRO A 18 6.60 5.07 -19.52
C PRO A 18 5.58 4.14 -18.83
N LYS A 19 6.05 3.26 -17.94
CA LYS A 19 5.22 2.42 -17.08
C LYS A 19 4.35 3.24 -16.12
N LEU A 20 4.91 4.28 -15.49
CA LEU A 20 4.16 5.19 -14.64
C LEU A 20 3.13 5.97 -15.46
N LEU A 21 3.51 6.52 -16.62
CA LEU A 21 2.56 7.19 -17.50
C LEU A 21 1.41 6.27 -17.89
N ALA A 22 1.69 5.04 -18.34
CA ALA A 22 0.65 4.07 -18.69
C ALA A 22 -0.30 3.71 -17.52
N ALA A 23 0.21 3.72 -16.28
CA ALA A 23 -0.62 3.46 -15.10
C ALA A 23 -1.60 4.58 -14.76
N PHE A 24 -1.31 5.81 -15.20
CA PHE A 24 -2.04 7.02 -14.83
C PHE A 24 -2.54 7.85 -16.03
N GLU A 25 -2.35 7.38 -17.27
CA GLU A 25 -2.56 8.15 -18.52
C GLU A 25 -3.98 8.71 -18.67
N ASN A 26 -4.98 8.01 -18.11
CA ASN A 26 -6.38 8.40 -18.16
C ASN A 26 -6.87 9.06 -16.86
N ASN A 27 -5.97 9.48 -15.98
CA ASN A 27 -6.34 9.96 -14.65
C ASN A 27 -5.97 11.43 -14.44
N GLU A 28 -6.92 12.21 -13.91
CA GLU A 28 -6.77 13.63 -13.55
C GLU A 28 -5.69 13.85 -12.47
N LEU A 29 -5.23 12.78 -11.80
CA LEU A 29 -4.20 12.81 -10.76
C LEU A 29 -2.81 13.25 -11.26
N LEU A 30 -2.50 13.12 -12.56
CA LEU A 30 -1.25 13.65 -13.12
C LEU A 30 -1.47 15.09 -13.59
N THR A 31 -1.11 16.05 -12.76
CA THR A 31 -1.18 17.48 -13.09
C THR A 31 0.22 18.08 -13.04
N GLU A 32 0.57 18.84 -14.08
CA GLU A 32 1.80 19.65 -14.05
C GLU A 32 1.65 20.73 -12.97
N LYS A 33 2.45 20.64 -11.92
CA LYS A 33 2.55 21.69 -10.92
C LYS A 33 3.70 22.64 -11.23
N PRO A 34 3.52 23.97 -11.13
CA PRO A 34 4.64 24.89 -11.18
C PRO A 34 5.59 24.54 -10.03
N GLY A 35 6.88 24.42 -10.31
CA GLY A 35 7.92 24.05 -9.32
C GLY A 35 8.19 25.12 -8.26
N GLN A 36 7.14 25.76 -7.73
CA GLN A 36 7.24 26.69 -6.62
C GLN A 36 7.29 25.89 -5.33
N HIS A 37 8.41 26.05 -4.62
CA HIS A 37 8.62 25.58 -3.26
C HIS A 37 7.73 26.36 -2.28
N ASP A 38 6.43 26.09 -2.27
CA ASP A 38 5.63 26.40 -1.08
C ASP A 38 5.70 25.19 -0.15
N GLU A 39 5.99 25.42 1.12
CA GLU A 39 6.11 24.36 2.13
C GLU A 39 4.77 23.65 2.40
N ASP A 40 3.67 24.18 1.86
CA ASP A 40 2.29 23.70 2.00
C ASP A 40 1.71 23.09 0.70
N ASP A 41 2.53 22.76 -0.30
CA ASP A 41 2.00 22.22 -1.57
C ASP A 41 1.41 20.81 -1.39
N ILE A 42 0.07 20.72 -1.43
CA ILE A 42 -0.70 19.49 -1.21
C ILE A 42 -0.48 18.54 -2.39
N PHE A 43 0.23 17.43 -2.19
CA PHE A 43 0.44 16.41 -3.23
C PHE A 43 -0.53 15.24 -3.07
N GLU A 44 -0.82 14.56 -4.17
CA GLU A 44 -1.71 13.40 -4.15
C GLU A 44 -0.94 12.17 -3.67
N VAL A 45 -1.54 11.41 -2.77
CA VAL A 45 -0.97 10.18 -2.22
C VAL A 45 -1.95 9.05 -2.40
N LEU A 46 -1.52 8.01 -3.10
CA LEU A 46 -2.24 6.74 -3.14
C LEU A 46 -1.59 5.75 -2.17
N HIS A 47 -2.33 5.31 -1.15
CA HIS A 47 -1.88 4.37 -0.15
C HIS A 47 -2.64 3.04 -0.22
N PHE A 48 -2.10 2.12 -1.00
CA PHE A 48 -2.62 0.75 -1.09
C PHE A 48 -2.08 -0.09 0.07
N PHE A 49 -2.90 -0.40 1.06
CA PHE A 49 -2.53 -1.34 2.15
C PHE A 49 -3.40 -2.60 2.15
N TRP A 50 -2.81 -3.72 2.55
CA TRP A 50 -3.43 -5.05 2.51
C TRP A 50 -3.93 -5.54 3.87
N TYR A 51 -3.49 -4.93 4.97
CA TYR A 51 -3.81 -5.39 6.32
C TYR A 51 -4.00 -4.21 7.29
N ASN A 52 -4.74 -4.43 8.39
CA ASN A 52 -5.11 -3.47 9.46
C ASN A 52 -6.28 -2.49 9.21
N CYS A 53 -7.24 -2.82 8.34
CA CYS A 53 -8.50 -2.08 8.32
C CYS A 53 -9.62 -2.82 9.05
N HIS A 54 -10.07 -2.25 10.17
CA HIS A 54 -11.26 -2.69 10.89
C HIS A 54 -12.38 -1.66 10.69
N CYS A 55 -13.59 -2.14 10.38
CA CYS A 55 -14.77 -1.28 10.24
C CYS A 55 -15.24 -0.79 11.61
N THR A 56 -15.07 -1.62 12.64
CA THR A 56 -15.52 -1.35 14.00
C THR A 56 -14.42 -0.67 14.79
N ARG A 57 -14.72 0.50 15.35
CA ARG A 57 -13.82 1.22 16.27
C ARG A 57 -14.09 0.76 17.70
N GLY A 58 -13.04 0.58 18.48
CA GLY A 58 -13.12 0.15 19.87
C GLY A 58 -13.35 1.28 20.88
N ASP A 59 -13.67 2.49 20.40
CA ASP A 59 -13.59 3.74 21.17
C ASP A 59 -14.47 3.73 22.45
N ASP A 60 -15.61 3.02 22.43
CA ASP A 60 -16.55 2.91 23.57
C ASP A 60 -16.59 1.49 24.19
N THR A 61 -15.59 0.65 23.91
CA THR A 61 -15.58 -0.74 24.41
C THR A 61 -15.19 -0.79 25.89
N PRO A 62 -16.02 -1.42 26.77
CA PRO A 62 -15.67 -1.60 28.18
C PRO A 62 -14.35 -2.37 28.34
N THR A 63 -13.41 -1.82 29.11
CA THR A 63 -12.06 -2.40 29.26
C THR A 63 -12.06 -3.70 30.09
N GLU A 64 -13.07 -3.89 30.92
CA GLU A 64 -13.24 -5.03 31.85
C GLU A 64 -13.95 -6.23 31.18
N ILE A 65 -14.50 -6.06 29.97
CA ILE A 65 -15.30 -7.08 29.29
C ILE A 65 -14.56 -7.56 28.07
N LEU A 66 -14.43 -8.88 27.91
CA LEU A 66 -13.85 -9.47 26.71
C LEU A 66 -14.70 -9.07 25.49
N PRO A 67 -14.11 -8.61 24.38
CA PRO A 67 -14.87 -8.19 23.19
C PRO A 67 -15.83 -9.24 22.64
N LEU A 68 -15.52 -10.53 22.82
CA LEU A 68 -16.38 -11.66 22.44
C LEU A 68 -17.66 -11.76 23.28
N MET A 69 -17.68 -11.18 24.47
CA MET A 69 -18.83 -11.15 25.38
C MET A 69 -19.70 -9.89 25.20
N LEU A 70 -19.36 -9.04 24.22
CA LEU A 70 -20.16 -7.85 23.92
C LEU A 70 -21.36 -8.22 23.06
N GLU A 71 -22.53 -7.78 23.51
CA GLU A 71 -23.79 -7.89 22.79
C GLU A 71 -24.30 -6.49 22.45
N ARG A 72 -25.00 -6.37 21.33
CA ARG A 72 -25.64 -5.10 20.96
C ARG A 72 -26.85 -4.87 21.85
N GLU A 73 -26.97 -3.66 22.38
CA GLU A 73 -28.10 -3.26 23.25
C GLU A 73 -29.46 -3.36 22.54
N ASP A 74 -29.48 -3.25 21.21
CA ASP A 74 -30.68 -3.40 20.38
C ASP A 74 -31.10 -4.86 20.13
N GLY A 75 -30.39 -5.85 20.70
CA GLY A 75 -30.65 -7.27 20.52
C GLY A 75 -30.37 -7.78 19.10
N CYS A 76 -29.79 -6.96 18.23
CA CYS A 76 -29.41 -7.39 16.88
C CYS A 76 -28.13 -8.21 16.92
N CYS A 77 -27.98 -9.14 15.97
CA CYS A 77 -26.76 -9.91 15.82
C CYS A 77 -25.56 -9.00 15.51
N THR A 78 -24.43 -9.25 16.16
CA THR A 78 -23.15 -8.64 15.84
C THR A 78 -22.71 -9.10 14.46
N ASN A 79 -22.47 -8.15 13.55
CA ASN A 79 -21.97 -8.49 12.22
C ASN A 79 -20.47 -8.80 12.28
N TYR A 80 -20.13 -10.05 12.58
CA TYR A 80 -18.74 -10.51 12.65
C TYR A 80 -17.95 -10.32 11.36
N SER A 81 -18.60 -10.16 10.20
CA SER A 81 -17.89 -9.84 8.95
C SER A 81 -17.24 -8.45 8.96
N GLN A 82 -17.75 -7.51 9.76
CA GLN A 82 -17.13 -6.19 9.97
C GLN A 82 -15.89 -6.23 10.88
N MET A 83 -15.67 -7.35 11.57
CA MET A 83 -14.50 -7.60 12.40
C MET A 83 -13.36 -8.26 11.61
N ILE A 84 -13.61 -8.73 10.39
CA ILE A 84 -12.59 -9.29 9.50
C ILE A 84 -11.81 -8.14 8.86
N PRO A 85 -10.46 -8.16 8.89
CA PRO A 85 -9.66 -7.20 8.16
C PRO A 85 -9.98 -7.20 6.67
N TYR A 86 -10.07 -6.02 6.06
CA TYR A 86 -10.28 -5.88 4.63
C TYR A 86 -9.18 -5.02 4.00
N LEU A 87 -9.05 -5.15 2.68
CA LEU A 87 -8.16 -4.31 1.87
C LEU A 87 -8.51 -2.84 2.02
N SER A 88 -7.53 -1.96 1.85
CA SER A 88 -7.78 -0.52 1.85
C SER A 88 -8.95 -0.12 0.96
N LYS A 89 -9.74 0.85 1.44
CA LYS A 89 -10.79 1.48 0.64
C LYS A 89 -10.21 2.02 -0.67
N GLU A 90 -8.97 2.49 -0.63
CA GLU A 90 -8.25 3.04 -1.77
C GLU A 90 -7.96 2.00 -2.87
N ILE A 91 -7.68 0.73 -2.53
CA ILE A 91 -7.61 -0.37 -3.51
C ILE A 91 -8.97 -0.59 -4.19
N LYS A 92 -10.08 -0.37 -3.49
CA LYS A 92 -11.42 -0.49 -4.06
C LYS A 92 -11.73 0.71 -4.96
N ASP A 93 -11.49 1.92 -4.49
CA ASP A 93 -11.81 3.16 -5.19
C ASP A 93 -10.92 3.35 -6.43
N HIS A 94 -9.66 2.92 -6.37
CA HIS A 94 -8.67 3.01 -7.45
C HIS A 94 -8.27 1.65 -8.01
N ASN A 95 -9.21 0.69 -8.09
CA ASN A 95 -8.91 -0.70 -8.45
C ASN A 95 -8.20 -0.84 -9.80
N THR A 96 -8.62 -0.09 -10.82
CA THR A 96 -8.00 -0.12 -12.14
C THR A 96 -6.53 0.31 -12.09
N ILE A 97 -6.24 1.44 -11.43
CA ILE A 97 -4.87 1.95 -11.26
C ILE A 97 -4.02 0.90 -10.53
N TYR A 98 -4.57 0.36 -9.45
CA TYR A 98 -3.91 -0.64 -8.64
C TYR A 98 -3.58 -1.91 -9.42
N GLN A 99 -4.52 -2.48 -10.20
CA GLN A 99 -4.25 -3.65 -11.03
C GLN A 99 -3.21 -3.34 -12.11
N THR A 100 -3.29 -2.17 -12.74
CA THR A 100 -2.29 -1.75 -13.73
C THR A 100 -0.91 -1.64 -13.10
N ILE A 101 -0.77 -1.01 -11.93
CA ILE A 101 0.51 -0.92 -11.21
C ILE A 101 1.07 -2.31 -10.92
N LYS A 102 0.25 -3.23 -10.42
CA LYS A 102 0.68 -4.61 -10.13
C LYS A 102 1.31 -5.30 -11.34
N VAL A 103 0.70 -5.15 -12.50
CA VAL A 103 1.19 -5.77 -13.74
C VAL A 103 2.42 -5.04 -14.26
N VAL A 104 2.33 -3.73 -14.34
CA VAL A 104 3.33 -2.89 -15.01
C VAL A 104 4.65 -2.86 -14.21
N PHE A 105 4.57 -2.78 -12.88
CA PHE A 105 5.75 -2.75 -12.00
C PHE A 105 6.15 -4.13 -11.47
N ALA A 106 5.60 -5.23 -12.00
CA ALA A 106 5.92 -6.58 -11.54
C ALA A 106 7.44 -6.85 -11.52
N ASP A 107 8.17 -6.48 -12.57
CA ASP A 107 9.63 -6.69 -12.64
C ASP A 107 10.38 -5.91 -11.53
N LEU A 108 9.91 -4.70 -11.23
CA LEU A 108 10.49 -3.88 -10.16
C LEU A 108 10.23 -4.53 -8.80
N PHE A 109 9.02 -5.03 -8.57
CA PHE A 109 8.65 -5.67 -7.30
C PHE A 109 9.42 -6.96 -7.05
N HIS A 110 9.58 -7.80 -8.09
CA HIS A 110 10.45 -8.98 -7.99
C HIS A 110 11.91 -8.60 -7.70
N TRP A 111 12.43 -7.57 -8.38
CA TRP A 111 13.79 -7.12 -8.11
C TRP A 111 13.97 -6.58 -6.67
N ILE A 112 13.00 -5.82 -6.16
CA ILE A 112 13.02 -5.34 -4.76
C ILE A 112 13.02 -6.52 -3.78
N HIS A 113 12.16 -7.51 -4.03
CA HIS A 113 12.10 -8.74 -3.25
C HIS A 113 13.46 -9.42 -3.20
N ASP A 114 14.06 -9.70 -4.36
CA ASP A 114 15.35 -10.40 -4.46
C ASP A 114 16.49 -9.64 -3.77
N VAL A 115 16.48 -8.30 -3.89
CA VAL A 115 17.49 -7.46 -3.24
C VAL A 115 17.34 -7.49 -1.73
N ILE A 116 16.13 -7.42 -1.19
CA ILE A 116 15.93 -7.40 0.26
C ILE A 116 16.22 -8.77 0.85
N GLU A 117 15.73 -9.84 0.23
CA GLU A 117 16.03 -11.21 0.66
C GLU A 117 17.55 -11.48 0.67
N LEU A 118 18.28 -10.97 -0.32
CA LEU A 118 19.73 -11.14 -0.40
C LEU A 118 20.49 -10.28 0.62
N GLN A 119 20.10 -9.02 0.80
CA GLN A 119 20.86 -8.05 1.59
C GLN A 119 20.47 -8.04 3.06
N LEU A 120 19.22 -8.38 3.38
CA LEU A 120 18.60 -8.31 4.70
C LEU A 120 17.76 -9.58 4.96
N PRO A 121 18.38 -10.77 4.94
CA PRO A 121 17.64 -12.04 5.01
C PRO A 121 16.86 -12.22 6.32
N GLU A 122 17.41 -11.76 7.45
CA GLU A 122 16.77 -11.88 8.77
C GLU A 122 15.53 -10.99 8.86
N GLU A 123 15.63 -9.73 8.43
CA GLU A 123 14.50 -8.80 8.39
C GLU A 123 13.44 -9.24 7.37
N TYR A 124 13.89 -9.77 6.23
CA TYR A 124 13.01 -10.35 5.23
C TYR A 124 12.20 -11.50 5.83
N GLU A 125 12.86 -12.47 6.48
CA GLU A 125 12.22 -13.64 7.08
C GLU A 125 11.21 -13.21 8.16
N LEU A 126 11.58 -12.27 9.02
CA LEU A 126 10.68 -11.72 10.04
C LEU A 126 9.43 -11.08 9.41
N LEU A 127 9.60 -10.24 8.40
CA LEU A 127 8.48 -9.60 7.71
C LEU A 127 7.61 -10.63 6.97
N ALA A 128 8.23 -11.63 6.34
CA ALA A 128 7.57 -12.70 5.63
C ALA A 128 6.74 -13.58 6.57
N GLU A 129 7.28 -13.94 7.74
CA GLU A 129 6.57 -14.70 8.77
C GLU A 129 5.32 -13.94 9.21
N VAL A 130 5.48 -12.66 9.59
CA VAL A 130 4.37 -11.81 10.01
C VAL A 130 3.32 -11.69 8.89
N ALA A 131 3.74 -11.46 7.66
CA ALA A 131 2.83 -11.36 6.51
C ALA A 131 2.11 -12.68 6.21
N SER A 132 2.75 -13.83 6.43
CA SER A 132 2.20 -15.16 6.13
C SER A 132 1.10 -15.60 7.09
N ILE A 133 1.14 -15.13 8.35
CA ILE A 133 0.14 -15.47 9.37
C ILE A 133 -1.09 -14.54 9.32
N LEU A 134 -1.08 -13.53 8.44
CA LEU A 134 -2.20 -12.60 8.34
C LEU A 134 -3.45 -13.31 7.81
N PRO A 135 -4.61 -13.10 8.44
CA PRO A 135 -5.86 -13.67 7.98
C PRO A 135 -6.28 -13.09 6.62
N GLY A 136 -7.04 -13.88 5.84
CA GLY A 136 -7.63 -13.45 4.57
C GLY A 136 -7.00 -14.07 3.32
N ASN A 137 -5.96 -14.91 3.46
CA ASN A 137 -5.31 -15.65 2.36
C ASN A 137 -5.03 -14.77 1.13
N ASN A 138 -4.59 -13.54 1.37
CA ASN A 138 -4.34 -12.54 0.34
C ASN A 138 -2.89 -12.11 0.42
N SER A 139 -2.20 -12.09 -0.72
CA SER A 139 -0.80 -11.71 -0.80
C SER A 139 -0.62 -10.32 -1.41
N SER A 140 0.29 -9.57 -0.83
CA SER A 140 0.75 -8.32 -1.40
C SER A 140 1.64 -8.60 -2.63
N PRO A 141 1.51 -7.84 -3.73
CA PRO A 141 2.39 -7.89 -4.90
C PRO A 141 3.82 -7.43 -4.59
N ILE A 142 4.00 -6.78 -3.45
CA ILE A 142 5.31 -6.31 -2.94
C ILE A 142 5.70 -7.06 -1.68
N PHE A 143 5.28 -8.33 -1.55
CA PHE A 143 5.69 -9.20 -0.46
C PHE A 143 7.22 -9.12 -0.24
N PRO A 144 7.70 -9.01 1.02
CA PRO A 144 6.99 -9.19 2.28
C PRO A 144 6.31 -7.93 2.83
N PHE A 145 6.33 -6.81 2.10
CA PHE A 145 5.64 -5.60 2.50
C PHE A 145 4.13 -5.68 2.29
N LEU A 146 3.39 -5.00 3.15
CA LEU A 146 1.92 -5.04 3.18
C LEU A 146 1.27 -3.73 2.71
N SER A 147 2.06 -2.77 2.25
CA SER A 147 1.58 -1.47 1.80
C SER A 147 2.46 -0.85 0.73
N LEU A 148 1.84 -0.33 -0.32
CA LEU A 148 2.46 0.42 -1.40
C LEU A 148 1.95 1.86 -1.36
N VAL A 149 2.86 2.82 -1.28
CA VAL A 149 2.54 4.26 -1.30
C VAL A 149 3.09 4.87 -2.57
N ILE A 150 2.26 5.63 -3.28
CA ILE A 150 2.65 6.37 -4.48
C ILE A 150 2.33 7.84 -4.27
N ASN A 151 3.38 8.65 -4.20
CA ASN A 151 3.27 10.11 -4.10
C ASN A 151 3.37 10.71 -5.50
N LEU A 152 2.32 11.40 -5.95
CA LEU A 152 2.25 12.00 -7.27
C LEU A 152 2.44 13.52 -7.17
N ASN A 153 3.07 14.10 -8.20
CA ASN A 153 3.33 15.54 -8.31
C ASN A 153 4.07 16.12 -7.10
N VAL A 154 4.92 15.32 -6.46
CA VAL A 154 5.70 15.71 -5.29
C VAL A 154 7.11 16.16 -5.68
N SER A 155 7.57 17.23 -5.06
CA SER A 155 8.97 17.67 -5.10
C SER A 155 9.49 17.72 -3.66
N THR A 156 10.14 16.66 -3.21
CA THR A 156 10.79 16.64 -1.89
C THR A 156 12.25 17.04 -2.00
N LYS A 157 12.78 17.69 -0.96
CA LYS A 157 14.23 17.79 -0.78
C LYS A 157 14.74 16.37 -0.50
N GLY A 158 15.73 15.90 -1.26
CA GLY A 158 16.42 14.66 -0.93
C GLY A 158 17.08 14.83 0.45
N HIS A 159 16.80 13.89 1.36
CA HIS A 159 17.42 13.83 2.69
C HIS A 159 18.80 13.20 2.64
#